data_AF-A0A9J5WUT8-F1
#
_entry.id   AF-A0A9J5WUT8-F1
#
_cell.length_a   1.000
_cell.length_b   1.000
_cell.length_c   1.000
_cell.angle_alpha   90.00
_cell.angle_beta   90.00
_cell.angle_gamma   90.00
#
_symmetry.space_group_name_H-M   'P 1'
#
loop_
_entity.id
_entity.type
_entity.pdbx_description
1 polymer ?
#
loop_
_entity_poly.entity_id
_entity_poly.type
_entity_poly.pdbx_seq_one_letter_code
_entity_poly.pdbx_strand_id
1 'polypeptide(L)'
;MSGSKKKSVGSSSLADEMKNSLKFEERSNSGESASVSGHNFTPAVLNEKGNEYYEKGDYKEALSFYEKAIASCPGDGGLHYNKAGALIRLERFTEAIREFEEAIRLAPTLVQPRQCLGLLLLGLGQVENAREHLFSMGQKPDQATLQKLQAVAEHIDKCTEARRLEDWTTMLKEAKAATTSGADSSPQLFACQAEAHLKLHQLTDAETSIYIARMHEPSSARQSKNFGMLSEAYIFFVQAQIDSILGKFDAARTAIERAARIDHQSAEVTGKRKNMRLVGKARTLGNEHFHSKRYAQACNAYGEGLLLDSSNSVLYYNRANCWFKLGEWENSLADSNHALLIRPHYTKALFRKAASNIKLERWADAVRDYEILRQELPNNEEVAENLSHARVELKKSHREGDGKVELVSDLEKFRAAIASGESVVYFNELSNPECIWMSSVMDTLSVKYRSVIFLKVDVEQSPAIAAAENITVVPRFNLYKDGSRVVNKGTATSAELELLIKDSLIDPI
;
A
#
# COMPACT_ATOMS: atom_id res chain seq x y z
N MET A 1 8.53 -14.37 -15.78
CA MET A 1 7.34 -14.93 -16.46
C MET A 1 6.88 -16.16 -15.70
N SER A 2 5.90 -15.99 -14.82
CA SER A 2 5.05 -17.04 -14.28
C SER A 2 3.82 -16.34 -13.71
N GLY A 3 2.73 -16.37 -14.49
CA GLY A 3 1.47 -15.76 -14.10
C GLY A 3 0.81 -16.57 -13.00
N SER A 4 0.94 -16.12 -11.75
CA SER A 4 0.14 -16.62 -10.65
C SER A 4 -1.30 -16.14 -10.82
N LYS A 5 -2.16 -17.00 -11.36
CA LYS A 5 -3.61 -16.93 -11.21
C LYS A 5 -3.93 -16.87 -9.71
N LYS A 6 -4.18 -15.66 -9.18
CA LYS A 6 -4.88 -15.52 -7.90
C LYS A 6 -6.29 -16.06 -8.12
N LYS A 7 -6.57 -17.23 -7.52
CA LYS A 7 -7.93 -17.75 -7.36
C LYS A 7 -8.72 -16.70 -6.59
N SER A 8 -9.77 -16.15 -7.20
CA SER A 8 -10.76 -15.34 -6.50
C SER A 8 -11.50 -16.23 -5.50
N VAL A 9 -11.69 -15.72 -4.29
CA VAL A 9 -12.48 -16.36 -3.24
C VAL A 9 -13.96 -16.14 -3.56
N GLY A 10 -14.64 -17.24 -3.91
CA GLY A 10 -16.07 -17.53 -3.73
C GLY A 10 -17.11 -16.42 -3.57
N SER A 11 -17.18 -15.43 -4.46
CA SER A 11 -18.35 -14.56 -4.64
C SER A 11 -18.86 -14.74 -6.08
N SER A 12 -20.15 -15.07 -6.25
CA SER A 12 -20.78 -15.04 -7.57
C SER A 12 -20.82 -13.60 -8.05
N SER A 13 -20.35 -13.32 -9.27
CA SER A 13 -20.38 -11.95 -9.79
C SER A 13 -21.82 -11.43 -9.87
N LEU A 14 -22.05 -10.11 -9.77
CA LEU A 14 -23.36 -9.50 -10.02
C LEU A 14 -23.99 -10.01 -11.33
N ALA A 15 -23.17 -10.23 -12.36
CA ALA A 15 -23.60 -10.80 -13.63
C ALA A 15 -24.15 -12.24 -13.51
N ASP A 16 -23.61 -13.05 -12.60
CA ASP A 16 -24.09 -14.40 -12.31
C ASP A 16 -25.37 -14.37 -11.47
N GLU A 17 -25.48 -13.47 -10.49
CA GLU A 17 -26.71 -13.29 -9.71
C GLU A 17 -27.88 -12.87 -10.62
N MET A 18 -27.62 -11.94 -11.54
CA MET A 18 -28.64 -11.44 -12.47
C MET A 18 -29.06 -12.47 -13.52
N LYS A 19 -28.23 -13.48 -13.82
CA LYS A 19 -28.55 -14.52 -14.82
C LYS A 19 -29.89 -15.20 -14.54
N ASN A 20 -30.17 -15.50 -13.28
CA ASN A 20 -31.41 -16.20 -12.88
C ASN A 20 -32.65 -15.27 -12.91
N SER A 21 -32.43 -13.95 -12.89
CA SER A 21 -33.48 -12.94 -12.94
C SER A 21 -33.85 -12.54 -14.37
N LEU A 22 -32.91 -12.73 -15.32
CA LEU A 22 -33.12 -12.49 -16.74
C LEU A 22 -33.89 -13.68 -17.35
N LYS A 23 -35.21 -13.50 -17.52
CA LYS A 23 -36.04 -14.41 -18.32
C LYS A 23 -36.30 -13.77 -19.67
N PHE A 24 -35.81 -14.37 -20.75
CA PHE A 24 -36.02 -13.87 -22.11
C PHE A 24 -37.49 -13.94 -22.49
N GLU A 25 -38.01 -12.89 -23.12
CA GLU A 25 -39.35 -12.94 -23.70
C GLU A 25 -39.31 -13.71 -25.01
N GLU A 26 -40.08 -14.80 -25.09
CA GLU A 26 -40.20 -15.63 -26.30
C GLU A 26 -41.26 -15.11 -27.29
N ARG A 27 -42.04 -14.06 -26.98
CA ARG A 27 -43.06 -13.53 -27.90
C ARG A 27 -43.35 -12.04 -27.71
N SER A 28 -42.97 -11.20 -28.69
CA SER A 28 -43.69 -9.96 -28.95
C SER A 28 -44.89 -10.26 -29.86
N ASN A 29 -46.09 -10.19 -29.27
CA ASN A 29 -47.36 -10.34 -29.97
C ASN A 29 -47.72 -8.99 -30.61
N SER A 30 -46.99 -8.57 -31.65
CA SER A 30 -47.38 -7.41 -32.46
C SER A 30 -46.83 -7.52 -33.88
N GLY A 31 -47.71 -7.91 -34.82
CA GLY A 31 -47.56 -7.63 -36.24
C GLY A 31 -47.53 -8.85 -37.15
N GLU A 32 -48.71 -9.24 -37.66
CA GLU A 32 -48.85 -10.10 -38.82
C GLU A 32 -48.10 -9.56 -40.05
N SER A 33 -47.39 -10.48 -40.71
CA SER A 33 -47.04 -10.55 -42.14
C SER A 33 -46.23 -9.42 -42.80
N ALA A 34 -45.04 -9.78 -43.27
CA ALA A 34 -44.72 -9.68 -44.70
C ALA A 34 -43.74 -10.78 -45.08
N SER A 35 -44.22 -11.80 -45.80
CA SER A 35 -43.39 -12.79 -46.47
C SER A 35 -42.68 -12.15 -47.65
N VAL A 36 -41.34 -12.13 -47.62
CA VAL A 36 -40.54 -12.09 -48.85
C VAL A 36 -39.44 -13.13 -48.74
N SER A 37 -39.46 -14.06 -49.69
CA SER A 37 -38.50 -15.13 -49.90
C SER A 37 -37.08 -14.60 -50.10
N GLY A 38 -36.12 -15.12 -49.34
CA GLY A 38 -34.68 -14.94 -49.56
C GLY A 38 -33.92 -14.51 -48.30
N HIS A 39 -33.49 -15.49 -47.50
CA HIS A 39 -32.79 -15.37 -46.21
C HIS A 39 -33.58 -14.71 -45.06
N ASN A 40 -34.12 -15.59 -44.19
CA ASN A 40 -34.84 -15.29 -42.95
C ASN A 40 -34.05 -14.39 -41.96
N PHE A 41 -34.28 -13.09 -42.01
CA PHE A 41 -33.82 -12.10 -41.03
C PHE A 41 -34.99 -11.26 -40.49
N THR A 42 -36.09 -11.90 -40.08
CA THR A 42 -37.14 -11.18 -39.34
C THR A 42 -36.62 -10.78 -37.95
N PRO A 43 -37.11 -9.69 -37.34
CA PRO A 43 -36.69 -9.28 -35.99
C PRO A 43 -36.84 -10.41 -34.95
N ALA A 44 -37.91 -11.21 -35.07
CA ALA A 44 -38.16 -12.36 -34.21
C ALA A 44 -37.09 -13.47 -34.37
N VAL A 45 -36.72 -13.83 -35.60
CA VAL A 45 -35.67 -14.85 -35.86
C VAL A 45 -34.30 -14.35 -35.40
N LEU A 46 -34.03 -13.05 -35.54
CA LEU A 46 -32.81 -12.44 -35.03
C LEU A 46 -32.77 -12.46 -33.49
N ASN A 47 -33.91 -12.19 -32.83
CA ASN A 47 -34.04 -12.28 -31.38
C ASN A 47 -33.85 -13.71 -30.86
N GLU A 48 -34.48 -14.71 -31.49
CA GLU A 48 -34.31 -16.13 -31.14
C GLU A 48 -32.85 -16.57 -31.26
N LYS A 49 -32.16 -16.18 -32.35
CA LYS A 49 -30.71 -16.44 -32.50
C LYS A 49 -29.92 -15.77 -31.38
N GLY A 50 -30.24 -14.53 -31.03
CA GLY A 50 -29.63 -13.83 -29.90
C GLY A 50 -29.78 -14.62 -28.59
N ASN A 51 -30.99 -15.10 -28.30
CA ASN A 51 -31.28 -15.92 -27.12
C ASN A 51 -30.48 -17.23 -27.14
N GLU A 52 -30.38 -17.92 -28.29
CA GLU A 52 -29.57 -19.14 -28.42
C GLU A 52 -28.09 -18.90 -28.10
N TYR A 53 -27.49 -17.83 -28.65
CA TYR A 53 -26.10 -17.47 -28.35
C TYR A 53 -25.92 -17.06 -26.88
N TYR A 54 -26.92 -16.39 -26.30
CA TYR A 54 -26.91 -16.05 -24.88
C TYR A 54 -26.90 -17.29 -23.99
N GLU A 55 -27.75 -18.28 -24.27
CA GLU A 55 -27.80 -19.55 -23.51
C GLU A 55 -26.51 -20.36 -23.66
N LYS A 56 -25.85 -20.28 -24.83
CA LYS A 56 -24.51 -20.86 -25.07
C LYS A 56 -23.40 -20.11 -24.34
N GLY A 57 -23.69 -18.94 -23.76
CA GLY A 57 -22.72 -18.09 -23.08
C GLY A 57 -21.90 -17.18 -23.99
N ASP A 58 -22.22 -17.13 -25.28
CA ASP A 58 -21.57 -16.24 -26.25
C ASP A 58 -22.32 -14.89 -26.31
N TYR A 59 -22.11 -14.09 -25.27
CA TYR A 59 -22.84 -12.83 -25.11
C TYR A 59 -22.48 -11.77 -26.15
N LYS A 60 -21.30 -11.88 -26.79
CA LYS A 60 -20.89 -10.94 -27.85
C LYS A 60 -21.69 -11.18 -29.13
N GLU A 61 -21.83 -12.45 -29.53
CA GLU A 61 -22.67 -12.78 -30.67
C GLU A 61 -24.15 -12.53 -30.35
N ALA A 62 -24.61 -12.85 -29.14
CA ALA A 62 -25.96 -12.52 -28.70
C ALA A 62 -26.26 -11.02 -28.85
N LEU A 63 -25.35 -10.16 -28.39
CA LEU A 63 -25.44 -8.71 -28.52
C LEU A 63 -25.55 -8.26 -30.00
N SER A 64 -24.72 -8.82 -30.88
CA SER A 64 -24.75 -8.54 -32.34
C SER A 64 -26.11 -8.89 -32.97
N PHE A 65 -26.72 -10.01 -32.57
CA PHE A 65 -28.05 -10.38 -33.06
C PHE A 65 -29.16 -9.48 -32.52
N TYR A 66 -29.11 -9.11 -31.23
CA TYR A 66 -30.06 -8.16 -30.66
C TYR A 66 -29.96 -6.78 -31.32
N GLU A 67 -28.76 -6.28 -31.60
CA GLU A 67 -28.56 -5.00 -32.30
C GLU A 67 -29.16 -5.01 -33.71
N LYS A 68 -29.02 -6.12 -34.45
CA LYS A 68 -29.67 -6.29 -35.76
C LYS A 68 -31.19 -6.36 -35.66
N ALA A 69 -31.72 -7.01 -34.62
CA ALA A 69 -33.16 -7.07 -34.36
C ALA A 69 -33.71 -5.67 -34.04
N ILE A 70 -33.04 -4.90 -33.17
CA ILE A 70 -33.42 -3.52 -32.81
C ILE A 70 -33.33 -2.59 -34.03
N ALA A 71 -32.31 -2.74 -34.89
CA ALA A 71 -32.21 -1.95 -36.12
C ALA A 71 -33.43 -2.15 -37.06
N SER A 72 -34.04 -3.34 -37.00
CA SER A 72 -35.22 -3.68 -37.79
C SER A 72 -36.54 -3.30 -37.10
N CYS A 73 -36.58 -3.32 -35.77
CA CYS A 73 -37.73 -2.92 -34.95
C CYS A 73 -37.29 -2.08 -33.74
N PRO A 74 -37.04 -0.77 -33.89
CA PRO A 74 -36.53 0.07 -32.79
C PRO A 74 -37.55 0.32 -31.67
N GLY A 75 -38.82 -0.02 -31.87
CA GLY A 75 -39.90 0.22 -30.91
C GLY A 75 -40.20 -0.96 -29.98
N ASP A 76 -39.52 -2.10 -30.14
CA ASP A 76 -39.77 -3.30 -29.34
C ASP A 76 -38.94 -3.27 -28.04
N GLY A 77 -39.59 -2.93 -26.93
CA GLY A 77 -38.97 -2.88 -25.61
C GLY A 77 -38.39 -4.22 -25.14
N GLY A 78 -38.90 -5.36 -25.62
CA GLY A 78 -38.39 -6.69 -25.28
C GLY A 78 -36.97 -6.92 -25.82
N LEU A 79 -36.67 -6.39 -27.02
CA LEU A 79 -35.34 -6.49 -27.62
C LEU A 79 -34.30 -5.68 -26.84
N HIS A 80 -34.67 -4.48 -26.38
CA HIS A 80 -33.83 -3.66 -25.52
C HIS A 80 -33.54 -4.34 -24.17
N TYR A 81 -34.55 -5.00 -23.59
CA TYR A 81 -34.38 -5.81 -22.38
C TYR A 81 -33.42 -6.99 -22.58
N ASN A 82 -33.55 -7.74 -23.68
CA ASN A 82 -32.66 -8.86 -23.98
C ASN A 82 -31.21 -8.38 -24.22
N LYS A 83 -31.05 -7.26 -24.93
CA LYS A 83 -29.76 -6.58 -25.12
C LYS A 83 -29.12 -6.17 -23.78
N ALA A 84 -29.90 -5.58 -22.87
CA ALA A 84 -29.44 -5.21 -21.54
C ALA A 84 -28.92 -6.42 -20.75
N GLY A 85 -29.62 -7.56 -20.86
CA GLY A 85 -29.16 -8.83 -20.29
C GLY A 85 -27.80 -9.27 -20.81
N ALA A 86 -27.59 -9.22 -22.13
CA ALA A 86 -26.29 -9.54 -22.75
C ALA A 86 -25.17 -8.60 -22.26
N LEU A 87 -25.47 -7.31 -22.13
CA LEU A 87 -24.53 -6.29 -21.66
C LEU A 87 -24.12 -6.50 -20.20
N ILE A 88 -25.04 -6.92 -19.31
CA ILE A 88 -24.70 -7.30 -17.93
C ILE A 88 -23.67 -8.43 -17.91
N ARG A 89 -23.84 -9.45 -18.76
CA ARG A 89 -22.92 -10.59 -18.83
C ARG A 89 -21.56 -10.23 -19.42
N LEU A 90 -21.48 -9.10 -20.13
CA LEU A 90 -20.24 -8.49 -20.60
C LEU A 90 -19.68 -7.46 -19.61
N GLU A 91 -20.27 -7.31 -18.42
CA GLU A 91 -19.93 -6.32 -17.39
C GLU A 91 -20.03 -4.85 -17.87
N ARG A 92 -20.80 -4.61 -18.94
CA ARG A 92 -21.05 -3.28 -19.52
C ARG A 92 -22.28 -2.64 -18.85
N PHE A 93 -22.18 -2.42 -17.53
CA PHE A 93 -23.33 -2.02 -16.70
C PHE A 93 -23.95 -0.68 -17.08
N THR A 94 -23.15 0.32 -17.45
CA THR A 94 -23.66 1.64 -17.86
C THR A 94 -24.52 1.55 -19.11
N GLU A 95 -24.12 0.73 -20.08
CA GLU A 95 -24.90 0.51 -21.30
C GLU A 95 -26.15 -0.32 -21.00
N ALA A 96 -26.04 -1.34 -20.15
CA ALA A 96 -27.20 -2.14 -19.72
C ALA A 96 -28.28 -1.28 -19.05
N ILE A 97 -27.90 -0.31 -18.20
CA ILE A 97 -28.83 0.61 -17.56
C ILE A 97 -29.61 1.41 -18.61
N ARG A 98 -28.93 1.96 -19.62
CA ARG A 98 -29.57 2.73 -20.70
C ARG A 98 -30.55 1.90 -21.51
N GLU A 99 -30.20 0.65 -21.79
CA GLU A 99 -31.09 -0.27 -22.53
C GLU A 99 -32.30 -0.69 -21.68
N PHE A 100 -32.14 -0.86 -20.35
CA PHE A 100 -33.31 -1.06 -19.47
C PHE A 100 -34.20 0.17 -19.39
N GLU A 101 -33.64 1.37 -19.27
CA GLU A 101 -34.40 2.62 -19.28
C GLU A 101 -35.21 2.77 -20.58
N GLU A 102 -34.61 2.41 -21.71
CA GLU A 102 -35.28 2.43 -23.02
C GLU A 102 -36.37 1.36 -23.13
N ALA A 103 -36.11 0.14 -22.63
CA ALA A 103 -37.13 -0.91 -22.55
C ALA A 103 -38.34 -0.47 -21.72
N ILE A 104 -38.11 0.20 -20.58
CA ILE A 104 -39.16 0.77 -19.71
C ILE A 104 -39.91 1.89 -20.43
N ARG A 105 -39.21 2.72 -21.23
CA ARG A 105 -39.81 3.81 -21.99
C ARG A 105 -40.75 3.29 -23.08
N LEU A 106 -40.33 2.26 -23.81
CA LEU A 106 -41.06 1.66 -24.92
C LEU A 106 -42.22 0.78 -24.45
N ALA A 107 -42.03 0.03 -23.36
CA ALA A 107 -43.04 -0.85 -22.78
C ALA A 107 -43.21 -0.60 -21.27
N PRO A 108 -43.91 0.48 -20.85
CA PRO A 108 -44.04 0.85 -19.43
C PRO A 108 -44.75 -0.18 -18.56
N THR A 109 -45.57 -1.03 -19.17
CA THR A 109 -46.29 -2.13 -18.52
C THR A 109 -45.40 -3.35 -18.28
N LEU A 110 -44.25 -3.44 -18.95
CA LEU A 110 -43.32 -4.55 -18.80
C LEU A 110 -42.55 -4.41 -17.48
N VAL A 111 -42.73 -5.40 -16.62
CA VAL A 111 -42.26 -5.38 -15.22
C VAL A 111 -40.78 -5.74 -15.13
N GLN A 112 -40.37 -6.72 -15.92
CA GLN A 112 -39.08 -7.41 -15.83
C GLN A 112 -37.88 -6.45 -16.00
N PRO A 113 -37.85 -5.54 -17.00
CA PRO A 113 -36.76 -4.57 -17.14
C PRO A 113 -36.56 -3.71 -15.89
N ARG A 114 -37.66 -3.36 -15.22
CA ARG A 114 -37.60 -2.51 -14.05
C ARG A 114 -37.11 -3.26 -12.81
N GLN A 115 -37.53 -4.51 -12.63
CA GLN A 115 -36.97 -5.37 -11.58
C GLN A 115 -35.48 -5.60 -11.79
N CYS A 116 -35.06 -5.95 -13.01
CA CYS A 116 -33.65 -6.14 -13.35
C CYS A 116 -32.83 -4.86 -13.17
N LEU A 117 -33.36 -3.71 -13.59
CA LEU A 117 -32.72 -2.42 -13.37
C LEU A 117 -32.57 -2.11 -11.87
N GLY A 118 -33.61 -2.35 -11.07
CA GLY A 118 -33.55 -2.18 -9.62
C GLY A 118 -32.47 -3.05 -8.96
N LEU A 119 -32.36 -4.32 -9.35
CA LEU A 119 -31.32 -5.23 -8.87
C LEU A 119 -29.91 -4.80 -9.31
N LEU A 120 -29.76 -4.39 -10.57
CA LEU A 120 -28.48 -3.88 -11.09
C LEU A 120 -28.03 -2.62 -10.32
N LEU A 121 -28.96 -1.69 -10.08
CA LEU A 121 -28.68 -0.47 -9.32
C LEU A 121 -28.32 -0.77 -7.86
N LEU A 122 -28.94 -1.77 -7.24
CA LEU A 122 -28.57 -2.25 -5.90
C LEU A 122 -27.14 -2.82 -5.91
N GLY A 123 -26.78 -3.64 -6.90
CA GLY A 123 -25.43 -4.15 -7.12
C GLY A 123 -24.36 -3.06 -7.29
N LEU A 124 -24.75 -1.93 -7.88
CA LEU A 124 -23.91 -0.74 -8.04
C LEU A 124 -23.92 0.17 -6.80
N GLY A 125 -24.64 -0.19 -5.73
CA GLY A 125 -24.75 0.60 -4.49
C GLY A 125 -25.65 1.85 -4.62
N GLN A 126 -26.44 1.98 -5.68
CA GLN A 126 -27.40 3.06 -5.87
C GLN A 126 -28.74 2.74 -5.21
N VAL A 127 -28.75 2.67 -3.88
CA VAL A 127 -29.88 2.19 -3.07
C VAL A 127 -31.18 2.95 -3.35
N GLU A 128 -31.14 4.27 -3.42
CA GLU A 128 -32.37 5.07 -3.63
C GLU A 128 -32.95 4.86 -5.03
N ASN A 129 -32.11 4.87 -6.06
CA ASN A 129 -32.55 4.57 -7.43
C ASN A 129 -33.08 3.13 -7.52
N ALA A 130 -32.40 2.17 -6.88
CA ALA A 130 -32.87 0.79 -6.81
C ALA A 130 -34.25 0.68 -6.15
N ARG A 131 -34.48 1.40 -5.04
CA ARG A 131 -35.76 1.44 -4.34
C ARG A 131 -36.88 1.99 -5.24
N GLU A 132 -36.64 3.08 -5.97
CA GLU A 132 -37.63 3.64 -6.91
C GLU A 132 -38.09 2.61 -7.95
N HIS A 133 -37.15 1.86 -8.53
CA HIS A 133 -37.46 0.86 -9.54
C HIS A 133 -38.13 -0.39 -8.96
N LEU A 134 -37.62 -0.91 -7.84
CA LEU A 134 -38.11 -2.16 -7.22
C LEU A 134 -39.54 -2.03 -6.65
N PHE A 135 -39.93 -0.86 -6.13
CA PHE A 135 -41.25 -0.65 -5.52
C PHE A 135 -42.29 0.01 -6.45
N SER A 136 -41.90 0.29 -7.69
CA SER A 136 -42.81 0.85 -8.67
C SER A 136 -44.00 -0.08 -8.99
N MET A 137 -45.04 0.47 -9.61
CA MET A 137 -46.20 -0.30 -10.09
C MET A 137 -46.89 -1.13 -8.99
N GLY A 138 -46.70 -0.78 -7.71
CA GLY A 138 -47.27 -1.48 -6.56
C GLY A 138 -46.65 -2.86 -6.28
N GLN A 139 -45.54 -3.20 -6.94
CA GLN A 139 -44.87 -4.48 -6.71
C GLN A 139 -44.04 -4.46 -5.43
N LYS A 140 -43.97 -5.61 -4.79
CA LYS A 140 -43.06 -5.84 -3.66
C LYS A 140 -41.93 -6.76 -4.11
N PRO A 141 -40.67 -6.34 -4.01
CA PRO A 141 -39.55 -7.24 -4.22
C PRO A 141 -39.59 -8.38 -3.19
N ASP A 142 -38.94 -9.50 -3.52
CA ASP A 142 -38.88 -10.63 -2.60
C ASP A 142 -38.15 -10.28 -1.29
N GLN A 143 -38.34 -11.13 -0.28
CA GLN A 143 -37.79 -10.88 1.05
C GLN A 143 -36.26 -10.80 1.05
N ALA A 144 -35.59 -11.58 0.19
CA ALA A 144 -34.14 -11.59 0.09
C ALA A 144 -33.61 -10.26 -0.49
N THR A 145 -34.25 -9.75 -1.54
CA THR A 145 -33.93 -8.46 -2.17
C THR A 145 -34.20 -7.31 -1.20
N LEU A 146 -35.30 -7.36 -0.43
CA LEU A 146 -35.58 -6.38 0.63
C LEU A 146 -34.51 -6.35 1.70
N GLN A 147 -34.06 -7.53 2.17
CA GLN A 147 -32.99 -7.64 3.16
C GLN A 147 -31.66 -7.11 2.61
N LYS A 148 -31.29 -7.46 1.37
CA LYS A 148 -30.10 -6.91 0.70
C LYS A 148 -30.17 -5.38 0.60
N LEU A 149 -31.29 -4.85 0.11
CA LEU A 149 -31.51 -3.40 -0.02
C LEU A 149 -31.38 -2.67 1.32
N GLN A 150 -31.97 -3.20 2.39
CA GLN A 150 -31.88 -2.62 3.73
C GLN A 150 -30.46 -2.68 4.30
N ALA A 151 -29.78 -3.82 4.18
CA ALA A 151 -28.42 -4.01 4.67
C ALA A 151 -27.43 -3.06 3.97
N VAL A 152 -27.49 -2.98 2.63
CA VAL A 152 -26.64 -2.08 1.85
C VAL A 152 -26.90 -0.62 2.21
N ALA A 153 -28.18 -0.22 2.38
CA ALA A 153 -28.54 1.14 2.81
C ALA A 153 -27.92 1.48 4.17
N GLU A 154 -28.11 0.61 5.17
CA GLU A 154 -27.61 0.82 6.52
C GLU A 154 -26.08 0.96 6.55
N HIS A 155 -25.37 0.11 5.81
CA HIS A 155 -23.91 0.19 5.72
C HIS A 155 -23.43 1.47 5.02
N ILE A 156 -24.13 1.93 3.98
CA ILE A 156 -23.81 3.20 3.29
C ILE A 156 -24.04 4.41 4.22
N ASP A 157 -25.11 4.41 5.00
CA ASP A 157 -25.39 5.46 5.98
C ASP A 157 -24.30 5.51 7.07
N LYS A 158 -23.90 4.34 7.59
CA LYS A 158 -22.80 4.25 8.55
C LYS A 158 -21.46 4.68 7.94
N CYS A 159 -21.19 4.36 6.69
CA CYS A 159 -20.00 4.86 5.99
C CYS A 159 -20.01 6.40 5.90
N THR A 160 -21.17 6.98 5.59
CA THR A 160 -21.34 8.43 5.47
C THR A 160 -21.10 9.12 6.82
N GLU A 161 -21.65 8.56 7.90
CA GLU A 161 -21.43 9.07 9.25
C GLU A 161 -19.97 8.90 9.69
N ALA A 162 -19.37 7.74 9.47
CA ALA A 162 -17.98 7.47 9.80
C ALA A 162 -17.02 8.41 9.06
N ARG A 163 -17.28 8.70 7.77
CA ARG A 163 -16.53 9.69 7.00
C ARG A 163 -16.64 11.09 7.62
N ARG A 164 -17.84 11.49 8.03
CA ARG A 164 -18.09 12.79 8.69
C ARG A 164 -17.34 12.92 10.02
N LEU A 165 -17.25 11.84 10.78
CA LEU A 165 -16.54 11.76 12.05
C LEU A 165 -15.03 11.48 11.90
N GLU A 166 -14.55 11.33 10.66
CA GLU A 166 -13.18 10.90 10.33
C GLU A 166 -12.77 9.56 10.98
N ASP A 167 -13.74 8.67 11.23
CA ASP A 167 -13.49 7.28 11.66
C ASP A 167 -13.28 6.37 10.44
N TRP A 168 -12.05 6.40 9.93
CA TRP A 168 -11.65 5.65 8.73
C TRP A 168 -11.70 4.13 8.93
N THR A 169 -11.55 3.65 10.17
CA THR A 169 -11.61 2.22 10.48
C THR A 169 -13.02 1.66 10.39
N THR A 170 -13.99 2.37 10.96
CA THR A 170 -15.41 2.02 10.83
C THR A 170 -15.87 2.20 9.39
N MET A 171 -15.48 3.30 8.72
CA MET A 171 -15.78 3.52 7.30
C MET A 171 -15.33 2.34 6.42
N LEU A 172 -14.10 1.86 6.61
CA LEU A 172 -13.58 0.72 5.84
C LEU A 172 -14.35 -0.58 6.13
N LYS A 173 -14.66 -0.83 7.41
CA LYS A 173 -15.41 -2.02 7.82
C LYS A 173 -16.81 -2.04 7.20
N GLU A 174 -17.54 -0.94 7.32
CA GLU A 174 -18.92 -0.83 6.82
C GLU A 174 -18.95 -0.84 5.29
N ALA A 175 -17.96 -0.23 4.62
CA ALA A 175 -17.88 -0.26 3.16
C ALA A 175 -17.66 -1.69 2.63
N LYS A 176 -16.84 -2.49 3.33
CA LYS A 176 -16.66 -3.92 3.01
C LYS A 176 -17.94 -4.72 3.28
N ALA A 177 -18.64 -4.42 4.37
CA ALA A 177 -19.90 -5.08 4.69
C ALA A 177 -21.00 -4.78 3.64
N ALA A 178 -21.05 -3.55 3.12
CA ALA A 178 -21.94 -3.20 2.01
C ALA A 178 -21.63 -4.01 0.74
N THR A 179 -20.34 -4.12 0.37
CA THR A 179 -19.88 -4.97 -0.75
C THR A 179 -20.32 -6.43 -0.55
N THR A 180 -20.11 -7.00 0.64
CA THR A 180 -20.54 -8.38 0.96
C THR A 180 -22.06 -8.55 1.00
N SER A 181 -22.82 -7.50 1.31
CA SER A 181 -24.29 -7.53 1.38
C SER A 181 -24.98 -7.43 0.01
N GLY A 182 -24.20 -7.30 -1.07
CA GLY A 182 -24.72 -7.33 -2.45
C GLY A 182 -24.44 -6.08 -3.28
N ALA A 183 -23.63 -5.13 -2.81
CA ALA A 183 -23.15 -3.98 -3.59
C ALA A 183 -21.70 -4.17 -4.05
N ASP A 184 -21.38 -5.36 -4.55
CA ASP A 184 -20.02 -5.82 -4.87
C ASP A 184 -19.41 -5.16 -6.11
N SER A 185 -20.26 -4.52 -6.93
CA SER A 185 -19.88 -3.88 -8.19
C SER A 185 -19.94 -2.35 -8.08
N SER A 186 -20.05 -1.79 -6.87
CA SER A 186 -20.22 -0.35 -6.65
C SER A 186 -18.91 0.45 -6.76
N PRO A 187 -18.73 1.31 -7.79
CA PRO A 187 -17.57 2.19 -7.89
C PRO A 187 -17.37 3.07 -6.65
N GLN A 188 -18.47 3.55 -6.06
CA GLN A 188 -18.47 4.51 -4.97
C GLN A 188 -18.03 3.86 -3.65
N LEU A 189 -18.44 2.61 -3.39
CA LEU A 189 -17.97 1.87 -2.23
C LEU A 189 -16.47 1.56 -2.33
N PHE A 190 -15.97 1.21 -3.52
CA PHE A 190 -14.52 1.03 -3.70
C PHE A 190 -13.74 2.34 -3.58
N ALA A 191 -14.27 3.46 -4.05
CA ALA A 191 -13.68 4.78 -3.80
C ALA A 191 -13.69 5.14 -2.30
N CYS A 192 -14.76 4.79 -1.57
CA CYS A 192 -14.87 4.93 -0.12
C CYS A 192 -13.81 4.09 0.62
N GLN A 193 -13.64 2.81 0.24
CA GLN A 193 -12.58 1.96 0.76
C GLN A 193 -11.19 2.55 0.46
N ALA A 194 -10.98 3.09 -0.74
CA ALA A 194 -9.72 3.72 -1.12
C ALA A 194 -9.39 4.96 -0.28
N GLU A 195 -10.39 5.82 0.00
CA GLU A 195 -10.21 6.98 0.87
C GLU A 195 -9.86 6.55 2.30
N ALA A 196 -10.59 5.57 2.85
CA ALA A 196 -10.30 5.05 4.19
C ALA A 196 -8.90 4.44 4.28
N HIS A 197 -8.50 3.60 3.32
CA HIS A 197 -7.15 3.04 3.25
C HIS A 197 -6.08 4.13 3.17
N LEU A 198 -6.32 5.18 2.38
CA LEU A 198 -5.40 6.31 2.27
C LEU A 198 -5.18 7.02 3.61
N LYS A 199 -6.27 7.25 4.35
CA LYS A 199 -6.24 7.90 5.67
C LYS A 199 -5.65 7.02 6.77
N LEU A 200 -5.72 5.71 6.60
CA LEU A 200 -5.08 4.71 7.46
C LEU A 200 -3.62 4.41 7.06
N HIS A 201 -3.02 5.20 6.15
CA HIS A 201 -1.65 5.02 5.66
C HIS A 201 -1.40 3.68 4.94
N GLN A 202 -2.43 3.07 4.38
CA GLN A 202 -2.39 1.81 3.62
C GLN A 202 -2.44 2.09 2.11
N LEU A 203 -1.37 2.73 1.59
CA LEU A 203 -1.35 3.27 0.22
C LEU A 203 -1.53 2.20 -0.87
N THR A 204 -0.96 1.01 -0.70
CA THR A 204 -1.09 -0.09 -1.66
C THR A 204 -2.52 -0.60 -1.80
N ASP A 205 -3.23 -0.66 -0.68
CA ASP A 205 -4.64 -1.06 -0.66
C ASP A 205 -5.52 0.06 -1.24
N ALA A 206 -5.19 1.32 -0.94
CA ALA A 206 -5.86 2.47 -1.54
C ALA A 206 -5.72 2.49 -3.08
N GLU A 207 -4.52 2.23 -3.62
CA GLU A 207 -4.27 2.12 -5.07
C GLU A 207 -5.07 0.96 -5.69
N THR A 208 -5.20 -0.17 -4.99
CA THR A 208 -5.97 -1.31 -5.45
C THR A 208 -7.46 -1.01 -5.48
N SER A 209 -8.00 -0.44 -4.40
CA SER A 209 -9.42 -0.07 -4.31
C SER A 209 -9.81 0.99 -5.35
N ILE A 210 -8.99 2.02 -5.57
CA ILE A 210 -9.31 3.04 -6.59
C ILE A 210 -9.19 2.49 -8.02
N TYR A 211 -8.29 1.53 -8.26
CA TYR A 211 -8.21 0.83 -9.53
C TYR A 211 -9.52 0.08 -9.82
N ILE A 212 -10.03 -0.68 -8.84
CA ILE A 212 -11.30 -1.40 -8.96
C ILE A 212 -12.45 -0.42 -9.20
N ALA A 213 -12.51 0.68 -8.44
CA ALA A 213 -13.53 1.71 -8.60
C ALA A 213 -13.59 2.29 -10.03
N ARG A 214 -12.46 2.34 -10.73
CA ARG A 214 -12.36 2.88 -12.11
C ARG A 214 -12.65 1.86 -13.19
N MET A 215 -12.52 0.57 -12.89
CA MET A 215 -12.90 -0.50 -13.83
C MET A 215 -14.41 -0.50 -14.06
N HIS A 216 -15.18 -0.13 -13.03
CA HIS A 216 -16.61 0.04 -13.12
C HIS A 216 -16.90 1.47 -13.58
N GLU A 217 -17.29 1.65 -14.84
CA GLU A 217 -17.62 2.96 -15.40
C GLU A 217 -18.75 3.61 -14.59
N PRO A 218 -18.67 4.89 -14.20
CA PRO A 218 -19.75 5.54 -13.49
C PRO A 218 -21.00 5.56 -14.38
N SER A 219 -22.07 4.93 -13.91
CA SER A 219 -23.35 4.94 -14.60
C SER A 219 -23.89 6.37 -14.67
N SER A 220 -24.37 6.79 -15.85
CA SER A 220 -25.04 8.08 -16.05
C SER A 220 -26.47 8.13 -15.45
N ALA A 221 -26.86 7.11 -14.68
CA ALA A 221 -28.11 7.13 -13.93
C ALA A 221 -28.16 8.36 -13.02
N ARG A 222 -29.38 8.84 -12.77
CA ARG A 222 -29.68 10.07 -12.00
C ARG A 222 -28.66 10.33 -10.90
N GLN A 223 -28.08 11.54 -10.95
CA GLN A 223 -27.06 12.05 -10.05
C GLN A 223 -27.40 11.74 -8.58
N SER A 224 -26.76 10.71 -8.02
CA SER A 224 -26.84 10.40 -6.60
C SER A 224 -25.73 11.13 -5.85
N LYS A 225 -26.08 11.73 -4.71
CA LYS A 225 -25.11 12.29 -3.77
C LYS A 225 -24.84 11.25 -2.69
N ASN A 226 -23.63 10.72 -2.69
CA ASN A 226 -23.14 9.82 -1.65
C ASN A 226 -21.92 10.48 -0.99
N PHE A 227 -21.75 10.29 0.32
CA PHE A 227 -20.57 10.79 1.04
C PHE A 227 -20.32 12.30 0.96
N GLY A 228 -21.37 13.09 0.73
CA GLY A 228 -21.32 14.57 0.67
C GLY A 228 -21.00 15.16 -0.70
N MET A 229 -20.85 14.35 -1.75
CA MET A 229 -20.61 14.82 -3.12
C MET A 229 -21.30 13.94 -4.15
N LEU A 230 -21.34 14.39 -5.41
CA LEU A 230 -21.84 13.55 -6.50
C LEU A 230 -20.97 12.29 -6.64
N SER A 231 -21.63 11.14 -6.78
CA SER A 231 -21.00 9.82 -6.86
C SER A 231 -19.84 9.75 -7.87
N GLU A 232 -20.00 10.34 -9.05
CA GLU A 232 -18.93 10.37 -10.06
C GLU A 232 -17.78 11.31 -9.67
N ALA A 233 -18.09 12.45 -9.03
CA ALA A 233 -17.08 13.40 -8.57
C ALA A 233 -16.22 12.78 -7.46
N TYR A 234 -16.81 11.96 -6.60
CA TYR A 234 -16.13 11.31 -5.47
C TYR A 234 -14.96 10.42 -5.92
N ILE A 235 -15.16 9.62 -6.96
CA ILE A 235 -14.12 8.73 -7.49
C ILE A 235 -12.90 9.56 -7.93
N PHE A 236 -13.14 10.63 -8.68
CA PHE A 236 -12.06 11.52 -9.14
C PHE A 236 -11.43 12.32 -7.99
N PHE A 237 -12.23 12.69 -6.98
CA PHE A 237 -11.74 13.36 -5.78
C PHE A 237 -10.75 12.48 -5.01
N VAL A 238 -11.10 11.21 -4.75
CA VAL A 238 -10.21 10.26 -4.06
C VAL A 238 -8.99 9.92 -4.92
N GLN A 239 -9.16 9.70 -6.23
CA GLN A 239 -8.06 9.47 -7.16
C GLN A 239 -7.04 10.63 -7.13
N ALA A 240 -7.51 11.87 -7.09
CA ALA A 240 -6.63 13.03 -7.01
C ALA A 240 -5.79 13.03 -5.73
N GLN A 241 -6.36 12.62 -4.59
CA GLN A 241 -5.64 12.52 -3.32
C GLN A 241 -4.50 11.49 -3.40
N ILE A 242 -4.80 10.30 -3.94
CA ILE A 242 -3.83 9.22 -4.12
C ILE A 242 -2.70 9.65 -5.07
N ASP A 243 -3.06 10.23 -6.23
CA ASP A 243 -2.07 10.71 -7.19
C ASP A 243 -1.17 11.82 -6.62
N SER A 244 -1.70 12.69 -5.75
CA SER A 244 -0.92 13.72 -5.05
C SER A 244 0.16 13.09 -4.16
N ILE A 245 -0.22 12.08 -3.36
CA ILE A 245 0.69 11.37 -2.45
C ILE A 245 1.77 10.60 -3.23
N LEU A 246 1.40 10.03 -4.38
CA LEU A 246 2.33 9.34 -5.29
C LEU A 246 3.25 10.29 -6.06
N GLY A 247 3.00 11.60 -6.01
CA GLY A 247 3.76 12.60 -6.78
C GLY A 247 3.36 12.72 -8.24
N LYS A 248 2.22 12.13 -8.65
CA LYS A 248 1.66 12.21 -10.00
C LYS A 248 0.86 13.51 -10.14
N PHE A 249 1.51 14.65 -9.99
CA PHE A 249 0.84 15.96 -9.87
C PHE A 249 -0.08 16.33 -11.04
N ASP A 250 0.31 15.99 -12.28
CA ASP A 250 -0.52 16.27 -13.45
C ASP A 250 -1.77 15.39 -13.51
N ALA A 251 -1.65 14.13 -13.11
CA ALA A 251 -2.78 13.21 -12.98
C ALA A 251 -3.71 13.68 -11.86
N ALA A 252 -3.14 14.05 -10.69
CA ALA A 252 -3.90 14.58 -9.55
C ALA A 252 -4.70 15.83 -9.93
N ARG A 253 -4.06 16.77 -10.64
CA ARG A 253 -4.69 18.00 -11.15
C ARG A 253 -5.82 17.68 -12.14
N THR A 254 -5.57 16.78 -13.08
CA THR A 254 -6.58 16.37 -14.08
C THR A 254 -7.79 15.73 -13.41
N ALA A 255 -7.56 14.86 -12.41
CA ALA A 255 -8.60 14.20 -11.64
C ALA A 255 -9.44 15.21 -10.84
N ILE A 256 -8.81 16.12 -10.07
CA ILE A 256 -9.56 17.09 -9.28
C ILE A 256 -10.30 18.12 -10.14
N GLU A 257 -9.77 18.47 -11.31
CA GLU A 257 -10.48 19.30 -12.29
C GLU A 257 -11.72 18.59 -12.84
N ARG A 258 -11.64 17.27 -13.08
CA ARG A 258 -12.79 16.47 -13.49
C ARG A 258 -13.84 16.38 -12.39
N ALA A 259 -13.43 16.14 -11.15
CA ALA A 259 -14.33 16.16 -9.99
C ALA A 259 -15.05 17.51 -9.88
N ALA A 260 -14.33 18.63 -10.03
CA ALA A 260 -14.90 19.97 -9.94
C ALA A 260 -15.83 20.33 -11.12
N ARG A 261 -15.63 19.73 -12.31
CA ARG A 261 -16.59 19.88 -13.42
C ARG A 261 -17.90 19.16 -13.14
N ILE A 262 -17.84 18.01 -12.49
CA ILE A 262 -19.02 17.20 -12.15
C ILE A 262 -19.77 17.85 -10.98
N ASP A 263 -19.08 18.14 -9.88
CA ASP A 263 -19.68 18.71 -8.66
C ASP A 263 -19.02 20.06 -8.32
N HIS A 264 -19.36 21.07 -9.10
CA HIS A 264 -18.85 22.44 -8.93
C HIS A 264 -19.39 23.14 -7.68
N GLN A 265 -20.48 22.64 -7.09
CA GLN A 265 -21.11 23.21 -5.89
C GLN A 265 -20.48 22.66 -4.61
N SER A 266 -19.77 21.53 -4.67
CA SER A 266 -19.06 20.98 -3.52
C SER A 266 -17.91 21.90 -3.08
N ALA A 267 -18.06 22.43 -1.85
CA ALA A 267 -17.03 23.23 -1.20
C ALA A 267 -15.76 22.42 -0.94
N GLU A 268 -15.90 21.13 -0.63
CA GLU A 268 -14.78 20.21 -0.38
C GLU A 268 -13.94 20.02 -1.64
N VAL A 269 -14.58 19.71 -2.77
CA VAL A 269 -13.92 19.56 -4.08
C VAL A 269 -13.24 20.87 -4.50
N THR A 270 -13.93 22.00 -4.35
CA THR A 270 -13.40 23.31 -4.72
C THR A 270 -12.21 23.72 -3.85
N GLY A 271 -12.29 23.48 -2.54
CA GLY A 271 -11.22 23.72 -1.58
C GLY A 271 -9.99 22.86 -1.90
N LYS A 272 -10.19 21.56 -2.12
CA LYS A 272 -9.10 20.63 -2.45
C LYS A 272 -8.43 20.99 -3.78
N ARG A 273 -9.21 21.37 -4.80
CA ARG A 273 -8.68 21.89 -6.08
C ARG A 273 -7.80 23.12 -5.90
N LYS A 274 -8.23 24.07 -5.05
CA LYS A 274 -7.45 25.27 -4.72
C LYS A 274 -6.14 24.88 -4.03
N ASN A 275 -6.19 24.00 -3.03
CA ASN A 275 -4.99 23.53 -2.31
C ASN A 275 -4.02 22.83 -3.25
N MET A 276 -4.46 21.88 -4.07
CA MET A 276 -3.60 21.19 -5.05
C MET A 276 -2.93 22.15 -6.04
N ARG A 277 -3.64 23.19 -6.49
CA ARG A 277 -3.05 24.23 -7.33
C ARG A 277 -1.96 25.01 -6.60
N LEU A 278 -2.18 25.38 -5.34
CA LEU A 278 -1.21 26.13 -4.54
C LEU A 278 0.01 25.26 -4.17
N VAL A 279 -0.20 24.00 -3.79
CA VAL A 279 0.86 22.99 -3.60
C VAL A 279 1.70 22.83 -4.87
N GLY A 280 1.04 22.75 -6.04
CA GLY A 280 1.73 22.70 -7.33
C GLY A 280 2.61 23.92 -7.58
N LYS A 281 2.13 25.14 -7.25
CA LYS A 281 2.93 26.37 -7.35
C LYS A 281 4.12 26.37 -6.40
N ALA A 282 3.89 26.01 -5.13
CA ALA A 282 4.93 25.91 -4.10
C ALA A 282 6.03 24.93 -4.51
N ARG A 283 5.65 23.79 -5.10
CA ARG A 283 6.58 22.80 -5.66
C ARG A 283 7.42 23.38 -6.80
N THR A 284 6.79 24.06 -7.77
CA THR A 284 7.50 24.65 -8.90
C THR A 284 8.49 25.72 -8.43
N LEU A 285 8.06 26.61 -7.54
CA LEU A 285 8.92 27.65 -6.96
C LEU A 285 10.09 27.05 -6.16
N GLY A 286 9.82 26.03 -5.34
CA GLY A 286 10.87 25.32 -4.60
C GLY A 286 11.87 24.65 -5.54
N ASN A 287 11.39 24.04 -6.64
CA ASN A 287 12.26 23.46 -7.66
C ASN A 287 13.13 24.54 -8.32
N GLU A 288 12.57 25.69 -8.70
CA GLU A 288 13.33 26.80 -9.30
C GLU A 288 14.43 27.33 -8.37
N HIS A 289 14.11 27.51 -7.09
CA HIS A 289 15.09 27.88 -6.07
C HIS A 289 16.17 26.81 -5.89
N PHE A 290 15.79 25.52 -5.91
CA PHE A 290 16.74 24.41 -5.82
C PHE A 290 17.74 24.42 -6.99
N HIS A 291 17.26 24.57 -8.23
CA HIS A 291 18.14 24.66 -9.41
C HIS A 291 19.01 25.93 -9.38
N SER A 292 18.51 27.01 -8.77
CA SER A 292 19.28 28.24 -8.50
C SER A 292 20.28 28.11 -7.34
N LYS A 293 20.45 26.92 -6.74
CA LYS A 293 21.26 26.66 -5.53
C LYS A 293 20.85 27.50 -4.29
N ARG A 294 19.64 28.07 -4.31
CA ARG A 294 19.04 28.85 -3.23
C ARG A 294 18.27 27.91 -2.30
N TYR A 295 19.00 27.03 -1.60
CA TYR A 295 18.39 25.91 -0.88
C TYR A 295 17.51 26.34 0.30
N ALA A 296 17.85 27.42 1.02
CA ALA A 296 17.02 27.92 2.11
C ALA A 296 15.66 28.44 1.60
N GLN A 297 15.65 29.18 0.49
CA GLN A 297 14.42 29.63 -0.15
C GLN A 297 13.61 28.44 -0.70
N ALA A 298 14.28 27.42 -1.23
CA ALA A 298 13.63 26.18 -1.65
C ALA A 298 12.95 25.47 -0.47
N CYS A 299 13.62 25.37 0.69
CA CYS A 299 13.03 24.82 1.91
C CYS A 299 11.74 25.54 2.30
N ASN A 300 11.75 26.87 2.27
CA ASN A 300 10.60 27.70 2.62
C ASN A 300 9.44 27.45 1.64
N ALA A 301 9.70 27.46 0.33
CA ALA A 301 8.66 27.20 -0.68
C ALA A 301 8.05 25.80 -0.53
N TYR A 302 8.86 24.76 -0.31
CA TYR A 302 8.31 23.43 -0.03
C TYR A 302 7.55 23.37 1.30
N GLY A 303 8.03 24.09 2.32
CA GLY A 303 7.34 24.24 3.61
C GLY A 303 5.96 24.87 3.48
N GLU A 304 5.82 25.94 2.69
CA GLU A 304 4.52 26.55 2.38
C GLU A 304 3.57 25.56 1.70
N GLY A 305 4.08 24.72 0.80
CA GLY A 305 3.29 23.64 0.20
C GLY A 305 2.84 22.59 1.23
N LEU A 306 3.70 22.23 2.17
CA LEU A 306 3.40 21.27 3.24
C LEU A 306 2.38 21.80 4.26
N LEU A 307 2.26 23.12 4.44
CA LEU A 307 1.18 23.72 5.24
C LEU A 307 -0.21 23.46 4.61
N LEU A 308 -0.28 23.25 3.30
CA LEU A 308 -1.52 22.99 2.56
C LEU A 308 -1.80 21.50 2.36
N ASP A 309 -0.76 20.68 2.34
CA ASP A 309 -0.82 19.23 2.17
C ASP A 309 0.28 18.56 3.02
N SER A 310 -0.03 18.34 4.29
CA SER A 310 0.88 17.73 5.27
C SER A 310 1.13 16.24 5.02
N SER A 311 0.45 15.63 4.05
CA SER A 311 0.67 14.24 3.64
C SER A 311 1.44 14.14 2.33
N ASN A 312 2.11 15.20 1.89
CA ASN A 312 2.83 15.19 0.62
C ASN A 312 4.26 14.62 0.75
N SER A 313 4.40 13.32 0.51
CA SER A 313 5.69 12.61 0.59
C SER A 313 6.79 13.22 -0.30
N VAL A 314 6.42 13.77 -1.47
CA VAL A 314 7.36 14.35 -2.43
C VAL A 314 7.89 15.70 -1.95
N LEU A 315 7.04 16.55 -1.36
CA LEU A 315 7.51 17.82 -0.81
C LEU A 315 8.44 17.61 0.37
N TYR A 316 8.15 16.65 1.26
CA TYR A 316 9.07 16.25 2.33
C TYR A 316 10.42 15.79 1.76
N TYR A 317 10.42 14.90 0.78
CA TYR A 317 11.67 14.46 0.13
C TYR A 317 12.44 15.62 -0.52
N ASN A 318 11.75 16.51 -1.23
CA ASN A 318 12.38 17.67 -1.87
C ASN A 318 12.97 18.63 -0.84
N ARG A 319 12.29 18.85 0.28
CA ARG A 319 12.78 19.67 1.38
C ARG A 319 13.94 19.00 2.12
N ALA A 320 13.90 17.69 2.34
CA ALA A 320 15.01 16.90 2.86
C ALA A 320 16.27 17.04 1.99
N ASN A 321 16.13 17.00 0.66
CA ASN A 321 17.25 17.25 -0.26
C ASN A 321 17.88 18.64 -0.04
N CYS A 322 17.05 19.66 0.23
CA CYS A 322 17.55 21.01 0.47
C CYS A 322 18.28 21.10 1.81
N TRP A 323 17.70 20.55 2.88
CA TRP A 323 18.36 20.47 4.20
C TRP A 323 19.71 19.77 4.11
N PHE A 324 19.77 18.65 3.40
CA PHE A 324 21.01 17.92 3.17
C PHE A 324 22.09 18.78 2.50
N LYS A 325 21.70 19.59 1.50
CA LYS A 325 22.63 20.51 0.80
C LYS A 325 23.06 21.70 1.66
N LEU A 326 22.28 22.06 2.67
CA LEU A 326 22.59 23.12 3.65
C LEU A 326 23.49 22.64 4.79
N GLY A 327 23.72 21.33 4.93
CA GLY A 327 24.44 20.76 6.08
C GLY A 327 23.53 20.40 7.26
N GLU A 328 22.24 20.67 7.16
CA GLU A 328 21.24 20.42 8.21
C GLU A 328 20.76 18.96 8.16
N TRP A 329 21.64 18.02 8.48
CA TRP A 329 21.39 16.59 8.24
C TRP A 329 20.30 15.99 9.13
N GLU A 330 20.11 16.49 10.36
CA GLU A 330 19.00 16.08 11.23
C GLU A 330 17.64 16.48 10.65
N ASN A 331 17.53 17.71 10.12
CA ASN A 331 16.29 18.16 9.45
C ASN A 331 16.03 17.33 8.17
N SER A 332 17.08 17.00 7.43
CA SER A 332 17.00 16.10 6.27
C SER A 332 16.50 14.71 6.68
N LEU A 333 17.02 14.15 7.77
CA LEU A 333 16.62 12.86 8.30
C LEU A 333 15.15 12.88 8.75
N ALA A 334 14.73 13.92 9.47
CA ALA A 334 13.36 14.08 9.95
C ALA A 334 12.33 14.15 8.81
N ASP A 335 12.61 14.95 7.77
CA ASP A 335 11.75 15.05 6.59
C ASP A 335 11.74 13.74 5.78
N SER A 336 12.89 13.05 5.68
CA SER A 336 12.96 11.74 5.01
C SER A 336 12.13 10.68 5.73
N ASN A 337 12.16 10.67 7.06
CA ASN A 337 11.33 9.77 7.88
C ASN A 337 9.84 10.07 7.70
N HIS A 338 9.44 11.35 7.66
CA HIS A 338 8.05 11.71 7.38
C HIS A 338 7.60 11.26 5.98
N ALA A 339 8.45 11.43 4.96
CA ALA A 339 8.14 10.96 3.62
C ALA A 339 7.95 9.43 3.57
N LEU A 340 8.75 8.68 4.34
CA LEU A 340 8.65 7.22 4.44
C LEU A 340 7.48 6.74 5.30
N LEU A 341 7.06 7.50 6.30
CA LEU A 341 5.85 7.23 7.06
C LEU A 341 4.61 7.25 6.13
N ILE A 342 4.57 8.21 5.20
CA ILE A 342 3.50 8.33 4.22
C ILE A 342 3.64 7.28 3.11
N ARG A 343 4.86 7.06 2.63
CA ARG A 343 5.17 6.13 1.54
C ARG A 343 6.35 5.24 1.91
N PRO A 344 6.10 4.07 2.52
CA PRO A 344 7.16 3.18 3.02
C PRO A 344 8.18 2.76 1.96
N HIS A 345 7.74 2.45 0.74
CA HIS A 345 8.60 2.06 -0.39
C HIS A 345 9.08 3.27 -1.22
N TYR A 346 9.29 4.43 -0.61
CA TYR A 346 9.82 5.60 -1.32
C TYR A 346 11.34 5.56 -1.40
N THR A 347 11.87 4.84 -2.40
CA THR A 347 13.32 4.65 -2.61
C THR A 347 14.12 5.95 -2.58
N LYS A 348 13.63 7.05 -3.16
CA LYS A 348 14.32 8.35 -3.13
C LYS A 348 14.43 8.94 -1.72
N ALA A 349 13.37 8.84 -0.91
CA ALA A 349 13.40 9.29 0.49
C ALA A 349 14.25 8.37 1.36
N LEU A 350 14.19 7.05 1.15
CA LEU A 350 15.03 6.08 1.84
C LEU A 350 16.52 6.32 1.54
N PHE A 351 16.86 6.60 0.28
CA PHE A 351 18.22 6.99 -0.09
C PHE A 351 18.66 8.26 0.63
N ARG A 352 17.80 9.28 0.69
CA ARG A 352 18.12 10.53 1.40
C ARG A 352 18.30 10.31 2.91
N LYS A 353 17.47 9.47 3.52
CA LYS A 353 17.57 9.04 4.92
C LYS A 353 18.94 8.40 5.19
N ALA A 354 19.29 7.39 4.38
CA ALA A 354 20.57 6.67 4.49
C ALA A 354 21.78 7.59 4.33
N ALA A 355 21.74 8.48 3.33
CA ALA A 355 22.79 9.47 3.10
C ALA A 355 22.92 10.46 4.27
N SER A 356 21.81 10.85 4.90
CA SER A 356 21.81 11.74 6.07
C SER A 356 22.43 11.03 7.28
N ASN A 357 22.13 9.74 7.47
CA ASN A 357 22.75 8.91 8.51
C ASN A 357 24.27 8.76 8.32
N ILE A 358 24.76 8.63 7.09
CA ILE A 358 26.22 8.67 6.81
C ILE A 358 26.82 9.99 7.28
N LYS A 359 26.20 11.13 6.98
CA LYS A 359 26.72 12.45 7.36
C LYS A 359 26.68 12.70 8.87
N LEU A 360 25.75 12.06 9.57
CA LEU A 360 25.64 12.06 11.03
C LEU A 360 26.48 10.98 11.70
N GLU A 361 27.28 10.21 10.94
CA GLU A 361 28.10 9.09 11.44
C GLU A 361 27.28 8.00 12.16
N ARG A 362 25.98 7.93 11.88
CA ARG A 362 25.07 6.87 12.36
C ARG A 362 25.22 5.65 11.45
N TRP A 363 26.41 5.05 11.47
CA TRP A 363 26.81 4.00 10.52
C TRP A 363 25.87 2.79 10.54
N ALA A 364 25.45 2.33 11.71
CA ALA A 364 24.55 1.19 11.85
C ALA A 364 23.18 1.45 11.20
N ASP A 365 22.65 2.67 11.35
CA ASP A 365 21.36 3.05 10.76
C ASP A 365 21.48 3.19 9.23
N ALA A 366 22.59 3.78 8.76
CA ALA A 366 22.88 3.89 7.33
C ALA A 366 22.99 2.51 6.67
N VAL A 367 23.69 1.54 7.29
CA VAL A 367 23.80 0.17 6.77
C VAL A 367 22.42 -0.47 6.62
N ARG A 368 21.56 -0.38 7.65
CA ARG A 368 20.20 -0.95 7.57
C ARG A 368 19.38 -0.33 6.44
N ASP A 369 19.40 1.00 6.31
CA ASP A 369 18.66 1.69 5.26
C ASP A 369 19.19 1.34 3.85
N TYR A 370 20.50 1.24 3.67
CA TYR A 370 21.11 0.84 2.40
C TYR A 370 20.93 -0.64 2.04
N GLU A 371 20.79 -1.52 3.02
CA GLU A 371 20.43 -2.92 2.78
C GLU A 371 19.02 -3.06 2.21
N ILE A 372 18.06 -2.31 2.75
CA ILE A 372 16.70 -2.22 2.19
C ILE A 372 16.76 -1.66 0.77
N LEU A 373 17.53 -0.57 0.54
CA LEU A 373 17.71 -0.03 -0.81
C LEU A 373 18.34 -1.02 -1.78
N ARG A 374 19.27 -1.86 -1.31
CA ARG A 374 19.90 -2.89 -2.16
C ARG A 374 18.90 -3.96 -2.58
N GLN A 375 17.93 -4.29 -1.73
CA GLN A 375 16.85 -5.21 -2.09
C GLN A 375 15.91 -4.60 -3.14
N GLU A 376 15.55 -3.33 -2.99
CA GLU A 376 14.65 -2.60 -3.91
C GLU A 376 15.35 -2.22 -5.24
N LEU A 377 16.65 -1.95 -5.19
CA LEU A 377 17.48 -1.48 -6.32
C LEU A 377 18.79 -2.30 -6.43
N PRO A 378 18.71 -3.59 -6.80
CA PRO A 378 19.88 -4.48 -6.77
C PRO A 378 21.03 -4.03 -7.68
N ASN A 379 20.70 -3.41 -8.82
CA ASN A 379 21.67 -3.00 -9.84
C ASN A 379 22.17 -1.55 -9.69
N ASN A 380 21.86 -0.87 -8.59
CA ASN A 380 22.30 0.52 -8.38
C ASN A 380 23.72 0.55 -7.77
N GLU A 381 24.70 1.03 -8.54
CA GLU A 381 26.10 1.13 -8.13
C GLU A 381 26.33 2.12 -6.99
N GLU A 382 25.62 3.25 -6.98
CA GLU A 382 25.73 4.26 -5.92
C GLU A 382 25.27 3.70 -4.56
N VAL A 383 24.20 2.90 -4.55
CA VAL A 383 23.74 2.17 -3.35
C VAL A 383 24.78 1.14 -2.91
N ALA A 384 25.43 0.45 -3.86
CA ALA A 384 26.47 -0.53 -3.59
C ALA A 384 27.68 0.05 -2.88
N GLU A 385 28.16 1.17 -3.42
CA GLU A 385 29.34 1.88 -2.95
C GLU A 385 29.08 2.45 -1.55
N ASN A 386 27.97 3.17 -1.38
CA ASN A 386 27.61 3.77 -0.09
C ASN A 386 27.38 2.72 1.00
N LEU A 387 26.80 1.56 0.67
CA LEU A 387 26.66 0.44 1.62
C LEU A 387 28.03 -0.11 2.04
N SER A 388 28.94 -0.29 1.07
CA SER A 388 30.29 -0.79 1.33
C SER A 388 31.08 0.19 2.21
N HIS A 389 30.99 1.48 1.90
CA HIS A 389 31.57 2.55 2.71
C HIS A 389 31.03 2.55 4.14
N ALA A 390 29.70 2.55 4.32
CA ALA A 390 29.08 2.55 5.65
C ALA A 390 29.48 1.32 6.48
N ARG A 391 29.65 0.14 5.87
CA ARG A 391 30.13 -1.07 6.55
C ARG A 391 31.59 -0.97 6.98
N VAL A 392 32.45 -0.38 6.15
CA VAL A 392 33.86 -0.18 6.49
C VAL A 392 33.99 0.78 7.67
N GLU A 393 33.28 1.90 7.64
CA GLU A 393 33.31 2.88 8.73
C GLU A 393 32.68 2.34 10.02
N LEU A 394 31.59 1.57 9.94
CA LEU A 394 31.02 0.86 11.10
C LEU A 394 32.05 -0.07 11.75
N LYS A 395 32.82 -0.82 10.94
CA LYS A 395 33.89 -1.70 11.46
C LYS A 395 35.02 -0.91 12.10
N LYS A 396 35.38 0.27 11.55
CA LYS A 396 36.40 1.15 12.16
C LYS A 396 35.92 1.71 13.49
N SER A 397 34.68 2.15 13.59
CA SER A 397 34.10 2.69 14.84
C SER A 397 34.05 1.65 15.96
N HIS A 398 33.97 0.36 15.63
CA HIS A 398 34.04 -0.74 16.60
C HIS A 398 35.47 -1.14 16.97
N ARG A 399 36.46 -0.84 16.10
CA ARG A 399 37.90 -1.08 16.35
C ARG A 399 38.57 0.00 17.20
N GLU A 400 37.93 1.16 17.36
CA GLU A 400 38.34 2.20 18.31
C GLU A 400 37.76 1.93 19.72
N GLY A 401 37.89 0.70 20.22
CA GLY A 401 37.71 0.41 21.64
C GLY A 401 38.87 1.04 22.44
N ASP A 402 38.55 1.70 23.56
CA ASP A 402 39.40 2.59 24.38
C ASP A 402 40.77 2.05 24.89
N GLY A 403 41.24 0.89 24.41
CA GLY A 403 42.45 0.22 24.94
C GLY A 403 42.32 -0.15 26.42
N LYS A 404 41.08 -0.25 26.91
CA LYS A 404 40.73 -0.50 28.30
C LYS A 404 40.18 -1.91 28.45
N VAL A 405 40.61 -2.61 29.49
CA VAL A 405 40.04 -3.89 29.87
C VAL A 405 38.62 -3.67 30.43
N GLU A 406 37.61 -4.22 29.77
CA GLU A 406 36.20 -4.10 30.18
C GLU A 406 35.85 -5.16 31.23
N LEU A 407 35.27 -4.73 32.36
CA LEU A 407 34.75 -5.65 33.38
C LEU A 407 33.35 -6.12 32.98
N VAL A 408 33.16 -7.43 32.82
CA VAL A 408 31.89 -8.02 32.40
C VAL A 408 31.37 -8.97 33.47
N SER A 409 30.15 -8.68 33.95
CA SER A 409 29.47 -9.48 34.98
C SER A 409 28.17 -10.14 34.50
N ASP A 410 27.67 -9.75 33.33
CA ASP A 410 26.42 -10.26 32.75
C ASP A 410 26.69 -11.20 31.57
N LEU A 411 25.97 -12.33 31.53
CA LEU A 411 26.20 -13.40 30.54
C LEU A 411 25.78 -13.00 29.13
N GLU A 412 24.73 -12.19 28.95
CA GLU A 412 24.33 -11.73 27.62
C GLU A 412 25.30 -10.71 27.06
N LYS A 413 25.75 -9.77 27.90
CA LYS A 413 26.83 -8.82 27.53
C LYS A 413 28.13 -9.56 27.19
N PHE A 414 28.48 -10.58 27.96
CA PHE A 414 29.64 -11.42 27.68
C PHE A 414 29.56 -12.07 26.29
N ARG A 415 28.43 -12.70 25.97
CA ARG A 415 28.20 -13.34 24.66
C ARG A 415 28.22 -12.34 23.52
N ALA A 416 27.61 -11.17 23.70
CA ALA A 416 27.62 -10.11 22.71
C ALA A 416 29.04 -9.58 22.45
N ALA A 417 29.84 -9.39 23.51
CA ALA A 417 31.21 -8.91 23.40
C ALA A 417 32.11 -9.91 22.63
N ILE A 418 32.11 -11.19 23.00
CA ILE A 418 32.94 -12.19 22.29
C ILE A 418 32.49 -12.45 20.84
N ALA A 419 31.21 -12.19 20.52
CA ALA A 419 30.68 -12.30 19.16
C ALA A 419 30.98 -11.06 18.30
N SER A 420 31.38 -9.94 18.91
CA SER A 420 31.58 -8.67 18.22
C SER A 420 32.95 -8.53 17.54
N GLY A 421 33.93 -9.38 17.91
CA GLY A 421 35.25 -9.39 17.30
C GLY A 421 36.25 -10.28 18.06
N GLU A 422 37.52 -10.20 17.66
CA GLU A 422 38.62 -10.90 18.32
C GLU A 422 38.76 -10.45 19.78
N SER A 423 38.67 -11.40 20.72
CA SER A 423 38.57 -11.08 22.14
C SER A 423 39.52 -11.92 22.99
N VAL A 424 40.10 -11.32 24.02
CA VAL A 424 40.85 -11.98 25.10
C VAL A 424 40.04 -11.83 26.38
N VAL A 425 39.64 -12.96 26.98
CA VAL A 425 38.90 -13.00 28.23
C VAL A 425 39.80 -13.51 29.34
N TYR A 426 39.97 -12.68 30.36
CA TYR A 426 40.72 -13.00 31.56
C TYR A 426 39.78 -13.27 32.74
N PHE A 427 39.81 -14.50 33.23
CA PHE A 427 39.07 -14.95 34.41
C PHE A 427 39.93 -14.81 35.65
N ASN A 428 39.42 -14.08 36.64
CA ASN A 428 40.15 -13.73 37.85
C ASN A 428 39.33 -13.92 39.12
N GLU A 429 40.01 -13.90 40.26
CA GLU A 429 39.43 -13.89 41.59
C GLU A 429 40.23 -12.89 42.46
N LEU A 430 39.54 -11.99 43.17
CA LEU A 430 40.17 -10.92 43.94
C LEU A 430 41.00 -11.42 45.12
N SER A 431 40.67 -12.61 45.64
CA SER A 431 41.39 -13.29 46.72
C SER A 431 42.75 -13.86 46.27
N ASN A 432 42.98 -14.00 44.96
CA ASN A 432 44.16 -14.67 44.39
C ASN A 432 45.28 -13.66 44.04
N PRO A 433 46.46 -13.72 44.69
CA PRO A 433 47.57 -12.79 44.44
C PRO A 433 48.14 -12.82 43.01
N GLU A 434 48.12 -13.97 42.35
CA GLU A 434 48.61 -14.14 40.98
C GLU A 434 47.71 -13.38 39.98
N CYS A 435 46.42 -13.26 40.30
CA CYS A 435 45.45 -12.53 39.50
C CYS A 435 45.64 -11.00 39.55
N ILE A 436 46.17 -10.49 40.67
CA ILE A 436 46.45 -9.06 40.82
C ILE A 436 47.58 -8.65 39.87
N TRP A 437 48.65 -9.45 39.79
CA TRP A 437 49.76 -9.19 38.88
C TRP A 437 49.34 -9.30 37.41
N MET A 438 48.55 -10.32 37.07
CA MET A 438 48.02 -10.52 35.71
C MET A 438 47.09 -9.42 35.22
N SER A 439 46.37 -8.76 36.13
CA SER A 439 45.53 -7.60 35.75
C SER A 439 46.37 -6.47 35.13
N SER A 440 47.56 -6.19 35.67
CA SER A 440 48.46 -5.16 35.12
C SER A 440 49.01 -5.53 33.74
N VAL A 441 49.20 -6.82 33.48
CA VAL A 441 49.64 -7.32 32.17
C VAL A 441 48.51 -7.15 31.14
N MET A 442 47.28 -7.46 31.52
CA MET A 442 46.11 -7.26 30.66
C MET A 442 45.92 -5.79 30.26
N ASP A 443 46.09 -4.85 31.21
CA ASP A 443 46.02 -3.41 30.92
C ASP A 443 47.13 -2.95 29.96
N THR A 444 48.33 -3.52 30.08
CA THR A 444 49.44 -3.20 29.17
C THR A 444 49.18 -3.73 27.76
N LEU A 445 48.66 -4.95 27.65
CA LEU A 445 48.34 -5.59 26.39
C LEU A 445 47.12 -4.96 25.69
N SER A 446 46.13 -4.50 26.44
CA SER A 446 44.95 -3.81 25.88
C SER A 446 45.31 -2.47 25.23
N VAL A 447 46.31 -1.77 25.77
CA VAL A 447 46.84 -0.54 25.15
C VAL A 447 47.63 -0.86 23.88
N LYS A 448 48.35 -1.98 23.86
CA LYS A 448 49.21 -2.41 22.75
C LYS A 448 48.41 -2.96 21.57
N TYR A 449 47.36 -3.73 21.83
CA TYR A 449 46.52 -4.40 20.83
C TYR A 449 45.11 -3.83 20.79
N ARG A 450 44.98 -2.57 20.36
CA ARG A 450 43.69 -1.85 20.34
C ARG A 450 42.62 -2.48 19.44
N SER A 451 43.02 -3.33 18.49
CA SER A 451 42.10 -4.06 17.62
C SER A 451 41.49 -5.32 18.26
N VAL A 452 41.93 -5.69 19.48
CA VAL A 452 41.45 -6.86 20.22
C VAL A 452 40.67 -6.38 21.43
N ILE A 453 39.52 -7.02 21.69
CA ILE A 453 38.67 -6.71 22.84
C ILE A 453 39.24 -7.41 24.07
N PHE A 454 39.51 -6.67 25.15
CA PHE A 454 40.01 -7.23 26.40
C PHE A 454 38.90 -7.23 27.45
N LEU A 455 38.47 -8.42 27.87
CA LEU A 455 37.43 -8.60 28.87
C LEU A 455 38.03 -9.17 30.16
N LYS A 456 37.56 -8.70 31.30
CA LYS A 456 37.85 -9.23 32.63
C LYS A 456 36.57 -9.74 33.27
N VAL A 457 36.62 -10.97 33.79
CA VAL A 457 35.48 -11.62 34.44
C VAL A 457 35.92 -12.10 35.82
N ASP A 458 35.32 -11.50 36.85
CA ASP A 458 35.47 -11.98 38.22
C ASP A 458 34.55 -13.19 38.43
N VAL A 459 35.15 -14.34 38.74
CA VAL A 459 34.42 -15.61 38.83
C VAL A 459 33.53 -15.70 40.08
N GLU A 460 33.83 -14.97 41.15
CA GLU A 460 32.98 -14.90 42.35
C GLU A 460 31.76 -14.01 42.10
N GLN A 461 31.96 -12.89 41.41
CA GLN A 461 30.88 -11.95 41.11
C GLN A 461 30.01 -12.40 39.94
N SER A 462 30.51 -13.31 39.09
CA SER A 462 29.86 -13.71 37.83
C SER A 462 29.80 -15.24 37.64
N PRO A 463 29.18 -15.98 38.58
CA PRO A 463 29.19 -17.45 38.57
C PRO A 463 28.51 -18.05 37.33
N ALA A 464 27.54 -17.34 36.74
CA ALA A 464 26.86 -17.77 35.51
C ALA A 464 27.82 -17.84 34.30
N ILE A 465 28.77 -16.90 34.19
CA ILE A 465 29.78 -16.90 33.12
C ILE A 465 30.82 -18.00 33.39
N ALA A 466 31.29 -18.12 34.63
CA ALA A 466 32.23 -19.16 35.02
C ALA A 466 31.67 -20.57 34.76
N ALA A 467 30.39 -20.82 35.06
CA ALA A 467 29.71 -22.08 34.76
C ALA A 467 29.56 -22.31 33.25
N ALA A 468 29.17 -21.30 32.47
CA ALA A 468 29.03 -21.42 31.02
C ALA A 468 30.36 -21.74 30.32
N GLU A 469 31.47 -21.21 30.85
CA GLU A 469 32.81 -21.39 30.30
C GLU A 469 33.60 -22.56 30.90
N ASN A 470 33.01 -23.27 31.88
CA ASN A 470 33.62 -24.35 32.66
C ASN A 470 34.93 -23.93 33.36
N ILE A 471 34.92 -22.77 34.02
CA ILE A 471 36.08 -22.23 34.73
C ILE A 471 36.10 -22.74 36.17
N THR A 472 37.10 -23.56 36.50
CA THR A 472 37.30 -24.13 37.85
C THR A 472 38.60 -23.69 38.51
N VAL A 473 39.52 -23.08 37.75
CA VAL A 473 40.83 -22.60 38.22
C VAL A 473 41.14 -21.28 37.54
N VAL A 474 41.60 -20.31 38.34
CA VAL A 474 42.06 -18.98 37.94
C VAL A 474 43.51 -18.73 38.41
N PRO A 475 44.32 -17.90 37.73
CA PRO A 475 44.00 -17.13 36.53
C PRO A 475 43.84 -18.00 35.28
N ARG A 476 42.91 -17.62 34.39
CA ARG A 476 42.68 -18.32 33.13
C ARG A 476 42.39 -17.34 32.00
N PHE A 477 42.91 -17.65 30.81
CA PHE A 477 42.80 -16.85 29.61
C PHE A 477 42.15 -17.65 28.49
N ASN A 478 41.06 -17.14 27.95
CA ASN A 478 40.40 -17.67 26.77
C ASN A 478 40.47 -16.65 25.64
N LEU A 479 40.86 -17.07 24.44
CA LEU A 479 40.82 -16.22 23.25
C LEU A 479 39.66 -16.65 22.36
N TYR A 480 38.95 -15.68 21.80
CA TYR A 480 37.79 -15.89 20.95
C TYR A 480 37.98 -15.20 19.60
N LYS A 481 37.47 -15.85 18.57
CA LYS A 481 37.35 -15.32 17.22
C LYS A 481 35.92 -15.53 16.74
N ASP A 482 35.21 -14.45 16.45
CA ASP A 482 33.81 -14.46 16.02
C ASP A 482 32.90 -15.33 16.93
N GLY A 483 33.04 -15.18 18.25
CA GLY A 483 32.29 -15.93 19.26
C GLY A 483 32.75 -17.37 19.50
N SER A 484 33.69 -17.89 18.72
CA SER A 484 34.25 -19.24 18.89
C SER A 484 35.55 -19.22 19.67
N ARG A 485 35.67 -20.05 20.71
CA ARG A 485 36.88 -20.13 21.54
C ARG A 485 38.00 -20.86 20.78
N VAL A 486 39.11 -20.16 20.55
CA VAL A 486 40.27 -20.67 19.80
C VAL A 486 41.45 -21.07 20.69
N VAL A 487 41.58 -20.45 21.87
CA VAL A 487 42.61 -20.79 22.86
C VAL A 487 41.98 -20.88 24.24
N ASN A 488 42.44 -21.86 25.04
CA ASN A 488 42.22 -21.94 26.47
C ASN A 488 43.55 -22.20 27.16
N LYS A 489 43.99 -21.27 28.00
CA LYS A 489 45.27 -21.34 28.71
C LYS A 489 45.05 -21.03 30.19
N GLY A 490 45.72 -21.79 31.06
CA GLY A 490 45.79 -21.48 32.48
C GLY A 490 46.77 -20.32 32.74
N THR A 491 47.56 -20.44 33.80
CA THR A 491 48.68 -19.53 34.08
C THR A 491 49.59 -19.35 32.87
N ALA A 492 49.87 -18.11 32.51
CA ALA A 492 50.73 -17.73 31.39
C ALA A 492 51.62 -16.56 31.79
N THR A 493 52.85 -16.55 31.30
CA THR A 493 53.72 -15.36 31.41
C THR A 493 53.27 -14.28 30.42
N SER A 494 53.66 -13.03 30.67
CA SER A 494 53.34 -11.91 29.78
C SER A 494 53.79 -12.14 28.33
N ALA A 495 54.96 -12.76 28.13
CA ALA A 495 55.49 -13.03 26.79
C ALA A 495 54.71 -14.16 26.07
N GLU A 496 54.28 -15.18 26.81
CA GLU A 496 53.46 -16.26 26.25
C GLU A 496 52.07 -15.76 25.85
N LEU A 497 51.45 -14.92 26.68
CA LEU A 497 50.14 -14.36 26.37
C LEU A 497 50.20 -13.43 25.15
N GLU A 498 51.26 -12.63 25.05
CA GLU A 498 51.50 -11.78 23.88
C GLU A 498 51.65 -12.61 22.59
N LEU A 499 52.43 -13.69 22.64
CA LEU A 499 52.63 -14.59 21.51
C LEU A 499 51.31 -15.25 21.09
N LEU A 500 50.51 -15.73 22.06
CA LEU A 500 49.20 -16.34 21.79
C LEU A 500 48.23 -15.37 21.12
N ILE A 501 48.20 -14.11 21.57
CA ILE A 501 47.36 -13.08 20.94
C ILE A 501 47.80 -12.84 19.50
N LYS A 502 49.11 -12.71 19.27
CA LYS A 502 49.64 -12.47 17.92
C LYS A 502 49.32 -13.63 16.98
N ASP A 503 49.62 -14.86 17.39
CA ASP A 503 49.50 -16.05 16.53
C ASP A 503 48.04 -16.50 16.34
N SER A 504 47.14 -16.20 17.28
CA SER A 504 45.76 -16.72 17.23
C SER A 504 44.73 -15.68 16.78
N LEU A 505 44.97 -14.39 17.02
CA LEU A 505 44.00 -13.33 16.75
C LEU A 505 44.44 -12.33 15.69
N ILE A 506 45.75 -12.09 15.52
CA ILE A 506 46.25 -11.02 14.63
C ILE A 506 46.81 -11.59 13.32
N ASP A 507 47.79 -12.50 13.41
CA ASP A 507 48.47 -13.12 12.27
C ASP A 507 48.28 -14.65 12.32
N PRO A 508 47.06 -15.18 12.17
CA PRO A 508 46.82 -16.62 12.17
C PRO A 508 47.48 -17.26 10.94
N ILE A 509 48.36 -18.23 11.18
CA ILE A 509 49.00 -19.06 10.15
C ILE A 509 47.96 -19.84 9.35
#